data_AF-A0AAJ0LDW0-F1
#
_entry.id   AF-A0AAJ0LDW0-F1
#
_cell.length_a   1.000
_cell.length_b   1.000
_cell.length_c   1.000
_cell.angle_alpha   90.00
_cell.angle_beta   90.00
_cell.angle_gamma   90.00
#
_symmetry.space_group_name_H-M   'P 1'
#
loop_
_entity.id
_entity.type
_entity.pdbx_description
1 polymer ?
#
loop_
_entity_poly.entity_id
_entity_poly.type
_entity_poly.pdbx_seq_one_letter_code
_entity_poly.pdbx_strand_id
1 'polypeptide(L)'
;MLTLNAHWFGLINVLLMGFFAFMNVPGLQLYIVQLAEKITPNDIPLASALNISAFNIGITIGSLVGGQASAAWGLDSTPIFGGIMVFVSILLTWYLIQQSKQAK
;
A
#
# COMPACT_ATOMS: atom_id res chain seq x y z
N MET A 1 -11.26 -0.56 -21.45
CA MET A 1 -12.01 -1.22 -22.56
C MET A 1 -11.13 -1.84 -23.66
N LEU A 2 -10.00 -1.26 -24.09
CA LEU A 2 -9.13 -1.90 -25.10
C LEU A 2 -8.42 -3.20 -24.66
N THR A 3 -8.08 -3.34 -23.37
CA THR A 3 -7.36 -4.52 -22.83
C THR A 3 -8.25 -5.73 -22.55
N LEU A 4 -9.57 -5.54 -22.45
CA LEU A 4 -10.55 -6.61 -22.18
C LEU A 4 -10.83 -7.49 -23.40
N ASN A 5 -10.70 -6.94 -24.60
CA ASN A 5 -10.94 -7.66 -25.86
C ASN A 5 -9.72 -8.42 -26.40
N ALA A 6 -8.54 -8.19 -25.83
CA ALA A 6 -7.32 -8.86 -26.22
C ALA A 6 -6.69 -9.51 -24.99
N HIS A 7 -7.02 -10.78 -24.77
CA HIS A 7 -6.68 -11.55 -23.58
C HIS A 7 -5.19 -11.44 -23.16
N TRP A 8 -4.28 -11.32 -24.14
CA TRP A 8 -2.85 -11.12 -23.89
C TRP A 8 -2.52 -9.77 -23.25
N PHE A 9 -3.15 -8.67 -23.66
CA PHE A 9 -2.92 -7.35 -23.05
C PHE A 9 -3.52 -7.28 -21.64
N GLY A 10 -4.69 -7.89 -21.42
CA GLY A 10 -5.26 -8.03 -20.09
C GLY A 10 -4.34 -8.82 -19.15
N LEU A 11 -3.79 -9.95 -19.62
CA LEU A 11 -2.85 -10.78 -18.86
C LEU A 11 -1.58 -10.00 -18.49
N ILE A 12 -0.93 -9.35 -19.47
CA ILE A 12 0.27 -8.54 -19.22
C ILE A 12 -0.03 -7.43 -18.20
N ASN A 13 -1.18 -6.77 -18.31
CA ASN A 13 -1.56 -5.71 -17.40
C ASN A 13 -1.76 -6.22 -15.96
N VAL A 14 -2.43 -7.36 -15.78
CA VAL A 14 -2.61 -7.98 -14.44
C VAL A 14 -1.28 -8.47 -13.88
N LEU A 15 -0.39 -9.02 -14.73
CA LEU A 15 0.96 -9.42 -14.31
C LEU A 15 1.78 -8.22 -13.85
N LEU A 16 1.80 -7.13 -14.61
CA LEU A 16 2.50 -5.90 -14.23
C LEU A 16 1.91 -5.30 -12.95
N MET A 17 0.58 -5.23 -12.86
CA MET A 17 -0.11 -4.75 -11.65
C MET A 17 0.27 -5.61 -10.43
N GLY A 18 0.21 -6.93 -10.55
CA GLY A 18 0.59 -7.86 -9.49
C GLY A 18 2.06 -7.71 -9.10
N PHE A 19 2.95 -7.64 -10.09
CA PHE A 19 4.37 -7.44 -9.87
C PHE A 19 4.65 -6.16 -9.07
N PHE A 20 4.14 -5.01 -9.50
CA PHE A 20 4.34 -3.74 -8.80
C PHE A 20 3.66 -3.72 -7.42
N ALA A 21 2.46 -4.30 -7.30
CA ALA A 21 1.75 -4.35 -6.02
C ALA A 21 2.52 -5.18 -4.98
N PHE A 22 3.01 -6.37 -5.35
CA PHE A 22 3.69 -7.28 -4.42
C PHE A 22 5.17 -6.96 -4.22
N MET A 23 5.86 -6.35 -5.19
CA MET A 23 7.29 -6.03 -5.05
C MET A 23 7.56 -5.01 -3.94
N ASN A 24 6.65 -4.06 -3.72
CA ASN A 24 6.85 -2.99 -2.74
C ASN A 24 6.67 -3.47 -1.28
N VAL A 25 5.73 -4.38 -1.04
CA VAL A 25 5.34 -4.82 0.31
C VAL A 25 6.50 -5.44 1.12
N PRO A 26 7.20 -6.49 0.65
CA PRO A 26 8.27 -7.11 1.43
C PRO A 26 9.47 -6.18 1.61
N GLY A 27 9.76 -5.32 0.61
CA GLY A 27 10.84 -4.34 0.70
C GLY A 27 10.61 -3.32 1.81
N LEU A 28 9.41 -2.74 1.88
CA LEU A 28 9.03 -1.81 2.94
C LEU A 28 8.93 -2.50 4.31
N GLN A 29 8.45 -3.75 4.34
CA GLN A 29 8.36 -4.50 5.59
C GLN A 29 9.74 -4.77 6.20
N LEU A 30 10.70 -5.21 5.38
CA LEU A 30 12.08 -5.41 5.82
C LEU A 30 12.74 -4.10 6.23
N TYR A 31 12.48 -3.01 5.51
CA TYR A 31 13.04 -1.70 5.84
C TYR A 31 12.68 -1.23 7.26
N ILE A 32 11.42 -1.42 7.69
CA ILE A 32 10.99 -1.05 9.04
C ILE A 32 11.71 -1.87 10.11
N VAL A 33 11.93 -3.17 9.86
CA VAL A 33 12.70 -4.03 10.78
C VAL A 33 14.15 -3.55 10.87
N GLN A 34 14.80 -3.28 9.73
CA GLN A 34 16.17 -2.74 9.69
C GLN A 34 16.29 -1.36 10.36
N LEU A 35 15.23 -0.55 10.30
CA LEU A 35 15.18 0.73 10.98
C LEU A 35 15.08 0.55 12.50
N ALA A 36 14.24 -0.38 12.96
CA ALA A 36 14.11 -0.71 14.37
C ALA A 36 15.43 -1.27 14.95
N GLU A 37 16.14 -2.12 14.20
CA GLU A 37 17.48 -2.60 14.58
C GLU A 37 18.48 -1.45 14.84
N LYS A 38 18.36 -0.34 14.09
CA LYS A 38 19.28 0.80 14.21
C LYS A 38 18.88 1.80 15.28
N ILE A 39 17.58 2.06 15.47
CA ILE A 39 17.10 3.15 16.32
C ILE A 39 16.61 2.64 17.68
N THR A 40 15.96 1.48 17.72
CA THR A 40 15.33 0.91 18.92
C THR A 40 15.55 -0.61 18.97
N PRO A 41 16.81 -1.09 19.13
CA PRO A 41 17.15 -2.50 19.02
C PRO A 41 16.45 -3.40 20.06
N ASN A 42 16.03 -2.84 21.20
CA ASN A 42 15.31 -3.59 22.24
C ASN A 42 13.85 -3.91 21.85
N ASP A 43 13.26 -3.18 20.89
CA ASP A 43 11.84 -3.23 20.55
C ASP A 43 11.56 -3.71 19.12
N ILE A 44 12.52 -4.40 18.48
CA ILE A 44 12.38 -4.93 17.11
C ILE A 44 11.11 -5.81 16.94
N PRO A 45 10.80 -6.74 17.87
CA PRO A 45 9.60 -7.59 17.73
C PRO A 45 8.31 -6.76 17.75
N LEU A 46 8.26 -5.71 18.57
CA LEU A 46 7.11 -4.82 18.67
C LEU A 46 6.95 -3.99 17.39
N ALA A 47 8.03 -3.40 16.89
CA ALA A 47 8.01 -2.61 15.65
C ALA A 47 7.57 -3.47 14.44
N SER A 48 8.06 -4.71 14.35
CA SER A 48 7.66 -5.66 13.31
C SER A 48 6.18 -6.06 13.42
N ALA A 49 5.71 -6.38 14.63
CA ALA A 49 4.30 -6.73 14.86
C ALA A 49 3.36 -5.57 14.51
N LEU A 50 3.72 -4.33 14.87
CA LEU A 50 2.96 -3.13 14.51
C LEU A 50 2.94 -2.92 12.99
N ASN A 51 4.05 -3.17 12.29
CA ASN A 51 4.12 -3.05 10.85
C ASN A 51 3.19 -4.05 10.13
N ILE A 52 3.22 -5.32 10.52
CA ILE A 52 2.32 -6.34 9.97
C ILE A 52 0.86 -5.99 10.28
N SER A 53 0.58 -5.52 11.49
CA SER A 53 -0.77 -5.11 11.91
C SER A 53 -1.28 -3.95 11.08
N ALA A 54 -0.44 -2.92 10.85
CA ALA A 54 -0.79 -1.78 10.00
C ALA A 54 -1.08 -2.21 8.55
N PHE A 55 -0.32 -3.15 8.01
CA PHE A 55 -0.55 -3.71 6.68
C PHE A 55 -1.92 -4.42 6.57
N ASN A 56 -2.28 -5.23 7.56
CA ASN A 56 -3.58 -5.91 7.61
C ASN A 56 -4.75 -4.92 7.71
N ILE A 57 -4.60 -3.84 8.48
CA ILE A 57 -5.60 -2.76 8.55
C ILE A 57 -5.72 -2.07 7.19
N GLY A 58 -4.59 -1.79 6.53
CA GLY A 58 -4.56 -1.21 5.19
C GLY A 58 -5.29 -2.08 4.16
N ILE A 59 -5.04 -3.39 4.16
CA ILE A 59 -5.78 -4.34 3.30
C ILE A 59 -7.27 -4.32 3.63
N THR A 60 -7.65 -4.33 4.91
CA THR A 60 -9.05 -4.30 5.33
C THR A 60 -9.77 -3.05 4.83
N ILE A 61 -9.16 -1.87 5.01
CA ILE A 61 -9.73 -0.61 4.51
C ILE A 61 -9.79 -0.62 2.98
N GLY A 62 -8.72 -1.07 2.32
CA GLY A 62 -8.65 -1.12 0.86
C GLY A 62 -9.67 -2.08 0.25
N SER A 63 -9.91 -3.25 0.86
CA SER A 63 -10.89 -4.22 0.39
C SER A 63 -12.33 -3.73 0.61
N LEU A 64 -12.61 -3.04 1.72
CA LEU A 64 -13.91 -2.42 1.97
C LEU A 64 -14.20 -1.29 0.97
N VAL A 65 -13.27 -0.36 0.79
CA VAL A 65 -13.44 0.78 -0.12
C VAL A 65 -13.51 0.28 -1.58
N GLY A 66 -12.59 -0.59 -1.99
CA GLY A 66 -12.58 -1.17 -3.34
C GLY A 66 -13.83 -2.01 -3.63
N GLY A 67 -14.26 -2.82 -2.66
CA GLY A 67 -15.48 -3.62 -2.76
C GLY A 67 -16.72 -2.74 -2.93
N GLN A 68 -16.87 -1.71 -2.09
CA GLN A 68 -18.00 -0.77 -2.18
C GLN A 68 -17.98 0.04 -3.47
N ALA A 69 -16.80 0.52 -3.90
CA ALA A 69 -16.65 1.24 -5.16
C ALA A 69 -17.03 0.36 -6.36
N SER A 70 -16.58 -0.90 -6.36
CA SER A 70 -16.91 -1.85 -7.42
C SER A 70 -18.41 -2.17 -7.48
N ALA A 71 -19.08 -2.26 -6.32
CA ALA A 71 -20.51 -2.53 -6.22
C ALA A 71 -21.37 -1.33 -6.67
N ALA A 72 -20.97 -0.11 -6.33
CA ALA A 72 -21.75 1.10 -6.61
C ALA A 72 -21.48 1.70 -8.00
N TRP A 73 -20.23 1.65 -8.48
CA TRP A 73 -19.77 2.36 -9.67
C TRP A 73 -19.05 1.46 -10.70
N GLY A 74 -19.04 0.15 -10.46
CA GLY A 74 -18.40 -0.83 -11.34
C GLY A 74 -16.90 -0.97 -11.14
N LEU A 75 -16.32 -2.04 -11.70
CA LEU A 75 -14.90 -2.39 -11.57
C LEU A 75 -13.96 -1.30 -12.10
N ASP A 76 -14.39 -0.56 -13.12
CA ASP A 76 -13.59 0.50 -13.75
C ASP A 76 -13.31 1.68 -12.81
N SER A 77 -14.08 1.84 -11.74
CA SER A 77 -13.88 2.87 -10.73
C SER A 77 -12.76 2.55 -9.73
N THR A 78 -12.45 1.26 -9.55
CA THR A 78 -11.49 0.79 -8.53
C THR A 78 -10.08 1.42 -8.63
N PRO A 79 -9.49 1.69 -9.82
CA PRO A 79 -8.20 2.33 -9.90
C PRO A 79 -8.20 3.78 -9.39
N ILE A 80 -9.33 4.50 -9.54
CA ILE A 80 -9.47 5.89 -9.08
C ILE A 80 -9.42 5.93 -7.56
N PHE A 81 -10.18 5.06 -6.89
CA PHE A 81 -10.16 4.95 -5.43
C PHE A 81 -8.79 4.52 -4.90
N GLY A 82 -8.13 3.57 -5.57
CA GLY A 82 -6.75 3.20 -5.26
C GLY A 82 -5.78 4.39 -5.39
N GLY A 83 -5.91 5.18 -6.45
CA GLY A 83 -5.13 6.40 -6.66
C GLY A 83 -5.33 7.44 -5.54
N ILE A 84 -6.57 7.66 -5.11
CA ILE A 84 -6.88 8.55 -3.98
C ILE A 84 -6.23 8.05 -2.69
N MET A 85 -6.33 6.74 -2.40
CA MET A 85 -5.70 6.16 -1.20
C MET A 85 -4.17 6.32 -1.20
N VAL A 86 -3.52 6.11 -2.35
CA VAL A 86 -2.08 6.34 -2.50
C VAL A 86 -1.75 7.82 -2.30
N PHE A 87 -2.53 8.73 -2.88
CA PHE A 87 -2.32 10.17 -2.72
C PHE A 87 -2.41 10.61 -1.25
N VAL A 88 -3.43 10.15 -0.52
CA VAL A 88 -3.57 10.39 0.93
C VAL A 88 -2.38 9.83 1.71
N SER A 89 -1.92 8.63 1.35
CA SER A 89 -0.76 7.99 2.00
C SER A 89 0.54 8.79 1.79
N ILE A 90 0.74 9.36 0.60
CA ILE A 90 1.87 10.24 0.29
C ILE A 90 1.81 11.51 1.15
N LEU A 91 0.65 12.16 1.24
CA LEU A 91 0.47 13.37 2.06
C LEU A 91 0.73 13.11 3.54
N LEU A 92 0.21 12.00 4.07
CA LEU A 92 0.45 11.60 5.47
C LEU A 92 1.93 11.31 5.72
N THR A 93 2.59 10.58 4.81
CA THR A 93 4.02 10.28 4.93
C THR A 93 4.86 11.56 4.90
N TRP A 94 4.55 12.47 3.98
CA TRP A 94 5.21 13.77 3.89
C TRP A 94 5.04 14.61 5.16
N TYR A 95 3.81 14.65 5.70
CA TYR A 95 3.51 15.34 6.96
C TYR A 95 4.28 14.74 8.15
N LEU A 96 4.36 13.42 8.25
CA LEU A 96 5.13 12.73 9.29
C LEU A 96 6.63 13.02 9.19
N ILE A 97 7.18 13.06 7.97
CA ILE A 97 8.58 13.44 7.75
C ILE A 97 8.84 14.87 8.24
N GLN A 98 7.92 15.82 8.00
CA GLN A 98 8.08 17.18 8.52
C GLN A 98 8.06 17.24 10.04
N GLN A 99 7.12 16.54 10.69
CA GLN A 99 7.09 16.49 12.15
C GLN A 99 8.36 15.88 12.74
N SER A 100 8.89 14.81 12.15
CA SER A 100 10.15 14.21 12.61
C SER A 100 11.35 15.16 12.51
N LYS A 101 11.33 16.13 11.59
CA LYS A 101 12.36 17.18 11.50
C LYS A 101 12.20 18.27 12.56
N GLN A 102 10.96 18.55 13.00
CA GLN A 102 10.67 19.55 14.03
C GLN A 102 10.91 19.03 15.45
N ALA A 103 10.86 17.70 15.64
CA ALA A 103 11.14 17.05 16.92
C ALA A 103 12.64 16.79 17.19
N LYS A 104 13.53 17.22 16.28
CA LYS A 104 14.98 17.24 16.46
C LYS A 104 15.45 18.66 16.75
#